data_AF-A0A5V4Y1A0-F1
#
_entry.id   AF-A0A5V4Y1A0-F1
#
_cell.length_a   1.000
_cell.length_b   1.000
_cell.length_c   1.000
_cell.angle_alpha   90.00
_cell.angle_beta   90.00
_cell.angle_gamma   90.00
#
_symmetry.space_group_name_H-M   'P 1'
#
loop_
_entity.id
_entity.type
_entity.pdbx_description
1 polymer ?
#
loop_
_entity_poly.entity_id
_entity_poly.type
_entity_poly.pdbx_seq_one_letter_code
_entity_poly.pdbx_strand_id
1 'polypeptide(L)'
;MSISATKSRKKEAEAGLSDDPRQTEITTPNFVLFGETFTFIETFSATVINSDPGNGHIWVKTNTGDEKQISDYGIPFRSSHTIHKYELRQYSEDGSYDTYKDALIVNKKTGEHEVNLKRKTIIIPAFLTMLFHTASTASYYRAMPVPKFLTVIFILLCSAALISFLTLPWGFKDGYMWSDHKYMWFTYLFSRVGSFICINLMKRRSQKFENELRNLIESVKR
;
A
#
# COMPACT_ATOMS: atom_id res chain seq x y z
N MET A 1 18.76 -35.35 43.68
CA MET A 1 17.34 -35.07 43.35
C MET A 1 17.32 -34.08 42.20
N SER A 2 16.79 -34.51 41.05
CA SER A 2 16.49 -33.72 39.85
C SER A 2 15.56 -32.53 40.20
N ILE A 3 15.46 -31.43 39.44
CA ILE A 3 14.92 -31.36 38.08
C ILE A 3 15.45 -30.08 37.39
N SER A 4 15.91 -30.29 36.16
CA SER A 4 16.15 -29.30 35.10
C SER A 4 14.82 -28.82 34.50
N ALA A 5 14.70 -27.53 34.18
CA ALA A 5 13.67 -27.05 33.24
C ALA A 5 14.15 -25.79 32.50
N THR A 6 15.05 -25.99 31.54
CA THR A 6 15.13 -25.14 30.34
C THR A 6 13.95 -25.51 29.43
N LYS A 7 13.00 -24.59 29.17
CA LYS A 7 12.18 -24.68 27.94
C LYS A 7 11.50 -23.37 27.55
N SER A 8 12.09 -22.76 26.53
CA SER A 8 11.46 -21.98 25.45
C SER A 8 9.98 -21.58 25.62
N ARG A 9 9.78 -20.29 25.89
CA ARG A 9 8.52 -19.55 25.74
C ARG A 9 8.19 -19.37 24.26
N LYS A 10 7.90 -20.48 23.59
CA LYS A 10 7.55 -20.56 22.16
C LYS A 10 6.53 -21.69 21.97
N LYS A 11 5.35 -21.54 22.58
CA LYS A 11 4.13 -22.33 22.38
C LYS A 11 3.05 -21.75 23.30
N GLU A 12 2.30 -20.76 22.81
CA GLU A 12 0.99 -20.34 23.33
C GLU A 12 0.39 -19.24 22.42
N ALA A 13 0.42 -19.48 21.11
CA ALA A 13 -0.38 -18.73 20.13
C ALA A 13 -1.13 -19.70 19.18
N GLU A 14 -1.27 -20.97 19.58
CA GLU A 14 -2.12 -21.98 18.97
C GLU A 14 -3.16 -22.42 20.00
N ALA A 15 -4.03 -21.49 20.39
CA ALA A 15 -5.20 -21.84 21.20
C ALA A 15 -6.26 -20.74 20.99
N GLY A 16 -7.16 -20.98 20.04
CA GLY A 16 -8.36 -20.18 19.88
C GLY A 16 -8.55 -19.51 18.52
N LEU A 17 -8.27 -20.21 17.40
CA LEU A 17 -9.03 -19.93 16.18
C LEU A 17 -10.18 -20.94 16.11
N SER A 18 -11.37 -20.40 16.32
CA SER A 18 -12.66 -21.07 16.13
C SER A 18 -12.69 -21.83 14.80
N ASP A 19 -13.09 -23.11 14.86
CA ASP A 19 -13.49 -23.91 13.70
C ASP A 19 -14.74 -23.29 13.05
N ASP A 20 -14.57 -22.33 12.13
CA ASP A 20 -15.62 -21.92 11.19
C ASP A 20 -15.53 -22.82 9.94
N PRO A 21 -16.56 -23.62 9.61
CA PRO A 21 -16.53 -24.62 8.55
C PRO A 21 -16.71 -24.03 7.13
N ARG A 22 -16.13 -22.86 6.85
CA ARG A 22 -16.21 -22.21 5.53
C ARG A 22 -14.95 -22.46 4.72
N GLN A 23 -14.91 -23.67 4.14
CA GLN A 23 -14.14 -24.06 2.97
C GLN A 23 -12.61 -23.90 3.10
N THR A 24 -11.91 -24.87 2.53
CA THR A 24 -10.49 -24.79 2.19
C THR A 24 -10.22 -23.61 1.24
N GLU A 25 -10.28 -22.37 1.75
CA GLU A 25 -9.62 -21.22 1.12
C GLU A 25 -8.13 -21.57 1.14
N ILE A 26 -7.53 -21.75 -0.04
CA ILE A 26 -6.07 -21.89 -0.19
C ILE A 26 -5.47 -20.62 0.39
N THR A 27 -5.15 -20.65 1.67
CA THR A 27 -4.67 -19.48 2.40
C THR A 27 -3.24 -19.30 1.96
N THR A 28 -3.02 -18.31 1.11
CA THR A 28 -1.66 -17.95 0.70
C THR A 28 -0.87 -17.52 1.94
N PRO A 29 0.47 -17.49 1.88
CA PRO A 29 1.29 -16.95 2.96
C PRO A 29 0.80 -15.56 3.37
N ASN A 30 0.99 -15.18 4.63
CA ASN A 30 0.66 -13.85 5.09
C ASN A 30 1.92 -13.08 5.48
N PHE A 31 1.81 -11.76 5.56
CA PHE A 31 2.81 -10.92 6.21
C PHE A 31 2.15 -9.94 7.16
N VAL A 32 2.86 -9.61 8.25
CA VAL A 32 2.41 -8.64 9.24
C VAL A 32 3.20 -7.36 9.07
N LEU A 33 2.51 -6.25 8.85
CA LEU A 33 3.14 -4.94 8.71
C LEU A 33 2.27 -3.84 9.32
N PHE A 34 2.90 -2.99 10.13
CA PHE A 34 2.24 -1.84 10.78
C PHE A 34 1.05 -2.20 11.69
N GLY A 35 1.07 -3.39 12.31
CA GLY A 35 -0.01 -3.87 13.17
C GLY A 35 -1.13 -4.59 12.41
N GLU A 36 -0.97 -4.79 11.10
CA GLU A 36 -2.00 -5.40 10.26
C GLU A 36 -1.46 -6.61 9.51
N THR A 37 -2.33 -7.59 9.26
CA THR A 37 -1.99 -8.85 8.58
C THR A 37 -2.55 -8.84 7.17
N PHE A 38 -1.70 -9.10 6.18
CA PHE A 38 -2.06 -9.12 4.76
C PHE A 38 -1.96 -10.52 4.21
N THR A 39 -2.98 -10.94 3.44
CA THR A 39 -2.99 -12.22 2.74
C THR A 39 -3.69 -12.10 1.40
N PHE A 40 -3.24 -12.86 0.41
CA PHE A 40 -4.00 -13.06 -0.81
C PHE A 40 -4.96 -14.23 -0.66
N ILE A 41 -6.13 -14.11 -1.27
CA ILE A 41 -7.11 -15.19 -1.33
C ILE A 41 -7.54 -15.33 -2.77
N GLU A 42 -7.41 -16.54 -3.29
CA GLU A 42 -7.80 -16.84 -4.65
C GLU A 42 -9.32 -16.73 -4.77
N THR A 43 -9.78 -15.86 -5.65
CA THR A 43 -11.22 -15.63 -5.89
C THR A 43 -11.65 -16.16 -7.25
N PHE A 44 -10.70 -16.42 -8.14
CA PHE A 44 -10.99 -16.86 -9.49
C PHE A 44 -9.82 -17.64 -10.09
N SER A 45 -10.12 -18.77 -10.72
CA SER A 45 -9.21 -19.49 -11.60
C SER A 45 -9.94 -19.96 -12.86
N ALA A 46 -9.28 -19.83 -14.01
CA ALA A 46 -9.82 -20.27 -15.28
C ALA A 46 -8.71 -20.55 -16.31
N THR A 47 -9.06 -21.30 -17.35
CA THR A 47 -8.16 -21.56 -18.49
C THR A 47 -8.51 -20.62 -19.64
N VAL A 48 -7.50 -19.97 -20.20
CA VAL A 48 -7.64 -19.10 -21.37
C VAL A 48 -7.92 -19.95 -22.59
N ILE A 49 -9.03 -19.67 -23.27
CA ILE A 49 -9.41 -20.37 -24.51
C ILE A 49 -8.99 -19.57 -25.74
N ASN A 50 -9.09 -18.24 -25.66
CA ASN A 50 -8.68 -17.33 -26.72
C ASN A 50 -8.19 -16.01 -26.13
N SER A 51 -7.21 -15.38 -26.78
CA SER A 51 -6.63 -14.10 -26.39
C SER A 51 -6.53 -13.24 -27.64
N ASP A 52 -7.24 -12.11 -27.66
CA ASP A 52 -7.09 -11.12 -28.72
C ASP A 52 -6.18 -10.00 -28.22
N PRO A 53 -4.92 -9.93 -28.68
CA PRO A 53 -3.92 -8.99 -28.15
C PRO A 53 -4.28 -7.51 -28.39
N GLY A 54 -5.28 -7.20 -29.22
CA GLY A 54 -5.65 -5.83 -29.56
C GLY A 54 -6.64 -5.15 -28.61
N ASN A 55 -7.35 -5.90 -27.75
CA ASN A 55 -8.50 -5.37 -27.00
C ASN A 55 -8.33 -5.39 -25.47
N GLY A 56 -7.21 -5.85 -24.93
CA GLY A 56 -6.96 -5.90 -23.47
C GLY A 56 -7.88 -6.86 -22.72
N HIS A 57 -8.46 -7.83 -23.45
CA HIS A 57 -9.40 -8.81 -22.94
C HIS A 57 -9.07 -10.22 -23.45
N ILE A 58 -9.37 -11.19 -22.60
CA ILE A 58 -9.17 -12.62 -22.86
C ILE A 58 -10.48 -13.36 -22.63
N TRP A 59 -10.69 -14.39 -23.43
CA TRP A 59 -11.75 -15.36 -23.23
C TRP A 59 -11.23 -16.49 -22.37
N VAL A 60 -11.95 -16.78 -21.30
CA VAL A 60 -11.59 -17.82 -20.33
C VAL A 60 -12.74 -18.78 -20.11
N LYS A 61 -12.39 -20.02 -19.83
CA LYS A 61 -13.30 -21.10 -19.45
C LYS A 61 -13.01 -21.51 -18.01
N THR A 62 -14.03 -21.40 -17.15
CA THR A 62 -13.93 -21.81 -15.75
C THR A 62 -13.98 -23.34 -15.63
N ASN A 63 -13.64 -23.85 -14.43
CA ASN A 63 -13.75 -25.29 -14.13
C ASN A 63 -15.19 -25.80 -14.21
N THR A 64 -16.19 -24.92 -14.04
CA THR A 64 -17.63 -25.23 -14.23
C THR A 64 -18.05 -25.31 -15.69
N GLY A 65 -17.15 -24.96 -16.62
CA GLY A 65 -17.41 -24.96 -18.06
C GLY A 65 -17.92 -23.64 -18.62
N ASP A 66 -18.15 -22.62 -17.78
CA ASP A 66 -18.65 -21.31 -18.19
C ASP A 66 -17.57 -20.53 -18.94
N GLU A 67 -17.96 -19.95 -20.08
CA GLU A 67 -17.09 -19.14 -20.92
C GLU A 67 -17.43 -17.66 -20.74
N LYS A 68 -16.43 -16.84 -20.44
CA LYS A 68 -16.61 -15.41 -20.25
C LYS A 68 -15.38 -14.63 -20.68
N GLN A 69 -15.61 -13.37 -21.04
CA GLN A 69 -14.55 -12.42 -21.32
C GLN A 69 -14.15 -11.67 -20.04
N ILE A 70 -12.85 -11.52 -19.80
CA ILE A 70 -12.30 -10.74 -18.69
C ILE A 70 -11.16 -9.86 -19.19
N SER A 71 -10.84 -8.77 -18.49
CA SER A 71 -9.63 -8.00 -18.81
C SER A 71 -8.37 -8.80 -18.48
N ASP A 72 -7.36 -8.69 -19.36
CA ASP A 72 -6.03 -9.26 -19.17
C ASP A 72 -5.10 -8.37 -18.35
N TYR A 73 -5.52 -7.12 -18.08
CA TYR A 73 -4.75 -6.10 -17.37
C TYR A 73 -3.35 -5.89 -17.96
N GLY A 74 -3.20 -6.07 -19.28
CA GLY A 74 -1.93 -5.94 -20.00
C GLY A 74 -0.96 -7.11 -19.82
N ILE A 75 -1.37 -8.19 -19.15
CA ILE A 75 -0.56 -9.42 -19.01
C ILE A 75 -0.76 -10.28 -20.27
N PRO A 76 0.31 -10.79 -20.90
CA PRO A 76 0.14 -11.66 -22.05
C PRO A 76 -0.33 -13.05 -21.61
N PHE A 77 -1.45 -13.48 -22.18
CA PHE A 77 -1.97 -14.84 -22.05
C PHE A 77 -2.00 -15.51 -23.42
N ARG A 78 -1.80 -16.83 -23.43
CA ARG A 78 -2.04 -17.67 -24.62
C ARG A 78 -3.15 -18.66 -24.32
N SER A 79 -3.74 -19.21 -25.38
CA SER A 79 -4.65 -20.36 -25.22
C SER A 79 -3.98 -21.46 -24.39
N SER A 80 -4.75 -22.11 -23.53
CA SER A 80 -4.32 -23.06 -22.48
C SER A 80 -3.59 -22.48 -21.26
N HIS A 81 -3.33 -21.17 -21.18
CA HIS A 81 -2.77 -20.58 -19.96
C HIS A 81 -3.80 -20.56 -18.84
N THR A 82 -3.35 -20.69 -17.59
CA THR A 82 -4.23 -20.59 -16.43
C THR A 82 -4.09 -19.21 -15.80
N ILE A 83 -5.20 -18.50 -15.68
CA ILE A 83 -5.27 -17.25 -14.94
C ILE A 83 -5.72 -17.54 -13.51
N HIS A 84 -5.05 -16.90 -12.55
CA HIS A 84 -5.51 -16.80 -11.17
C HIS A 84 -5.73 -15.34 -10.81
N LYS A 85 -6.82 -15.04 -10.12
CA LYS A 85 -7.05 -13.74 -9.51
C LYS A 85 -7.16 -13.88 -8.01
N TYR A 86 -6.60 -12.90 -7.32
CA TYR A 86 -6.58 -12.84 -5.89
C TYR A 86 -7.16 -11.52 -5.40
N GLU A 87 -7.90 -11.59 -4.31
CA GLU A 87 -8.20 -10.43 -3.48
C GLU A 87 -7.14 -10.30 -2.37
N LEU A 88 -6.78 -9.08 -2.02
CA LEU A 88 -5.95 -8.82 -0.84
C LEU A 88 -6.89 -8.56 0.33
N ARG A 89 -6.78 -9.37 1.40
CA ARG A 89 -7.45 -9.09 2.67
C ARG A 89 -6.44 -8.50 3.66
N GLN A 90 -6.88 -7.45 4.33
CA GLN A 90 -6.15 -6.70 5.34
C GLN A 90 -6.88 -6.88 6.66
N TYR A 91 -6.32 -7.67 7.57
CA TYR A 91 -6.89 -7.97 8.88
C TYR A 91 -6.30 -7.06 9.95
N SER A 92 -7.19 -6.39 10.67
CA SER A 92 -6.89 -5.58 11.85
C SER A 92 -6.74 -6.46 13.10
N GLU A 93 -6.11 -5.94 14.15
CA GLU A 93 -5.96 -6.64 15.44
C GLU A 93 -7.31 -6.97 16.11
N ASP A 94 -8.36 -6.20 15.83
CA ASP A 94 -9.71 -6.41 16.37
C ASP A 94 -10.51 -7.49 15.61
N GLY A 95 -9.90 -8.14 14.60
CA GLY A 95 -10.52 -9.16 13.77
C GLY A 95 -11.39 -8.60 12.63
N SER A 96 -11.55 -7.27 12.52
CA SER A 96 -12.13 -6.66 11.33
C SER A 96 -11.20 -6.82 10.12
N TYR A 97 -11.77 -6.80 8.91
CA TYR A 97 -10.95 -6.87 7.70
C TYR A 97 -11.47 -5.97 6.59
N ASP A 98 -10.52 -5.37 5.89
CA ASP A 98 -10.74 -4.67 4.63
C ASP A 98 -10.40 -5.60 3.46
N THR A 99 -11.19 -5.53 2.39
CA THR A 99 -11.00 -6.37 1.18
C THR A 99 -10.74 -5.53 -0.06
N TYR A 100 -9.68 -5.87 -0.78
CA TYR A 100 -9.33 -5.30 -2.06
C TYR A 100 -9.52 -6.35 -3.16
N LYS A 101 -10.65 -6.28 -3.85
CA LYS A 101 -11.01 -7.19 -4.96
C LYS A 101 -10.10 -6.99 -6.16
N ASP A 102 -9.88 -8.07 -6.92
CA ASP A 102 -9.02 -8.10 -8.12
C ASP A 102 -7.64 -7.45 -7.89
N ALA A 103 -7.07 -7.64 -6.69
CA ALA A 103 -5.83 -6.98 -6.27
C ALA A 103 -4.60 -7.50 -7.01
N LEU A 104 -4.60 -8.77 -7.37
CA LEU A 104 -3.50 -9.43 -8.07
C LEU A 104 -4.05 -10.37 -9.12
N ILE A 105 -3.44 -10.33 -10.30
CA ILE A 105 -3.74 -11.24 -11.40
C ILE A 105 -2.43 -11.90 -11.83
N VAL A 106 -2.46 -13.21 -11.99
CA VAL A 106 -1.27 -14.01 -12.29
C VAL A 106 -1.56 -14.95 -13.45
N ASN A 107 -0.66 -14.95 -14.43
CA ASN A 107 -0.55 -16.03 -15.39
C ASN A 107 0.31 -17.14 -14.77
N LYS A 108 -0.31 -18.25 -14.34
CA LYS A 108 0.40 -19.30 -13.60
C LYS A 108 1.45 -20.01 -14.46
N LYS A 109 1.29 -20.03 -15.79
CA LYS A 109 2.26 -20.67 -16.70
C LYS A 109 3.52 -19.83 -16.90
N THR A 110 3.41 -18.50 -17.02
CA THR A 110 4.58 -17.63 -17.27
C THR A 110 5.11 -16.96 -16.00
N GLY A 111 4.32 -16.90 -14.93
CA GLY A 111 4.63 -16.14 -13.72
C GLY A 111 4.51 -14.63 -13.88
N GLU A 112 4.04 -14.15 -15.04
CA GLU A 112 3.71 -12.74 -15.24
C GLU A 112 2.46 -12.37 -14.44
N HIS A 113 2.41 -11.11 -14.00
CA HIS A 113 1.40 -10.65 -13.06
C HIS A 113 1.23 -9.15 -13.15
N GLU A 114 0.07 -8.68 -12.70
CA GLU A 114 -0.24 -7.27 -12.53
C GLU A 114 -0.88 -7.04 -11.16
N VAL A 115 -0.47 -5.97 -10.49
CA VAL A 115 -0.97 -5.57 -9.17
C VAL A 115 -1.92 -4.40 -9.33
N ASN A 116 -3.22 -4.67 -9.26
CA ASN A 116 -4.27 -3.66 -9.44
C ASN A 116 -4.75 -3.11 -8.08
N LEU A 117 -3.81 -2.62 -7.28
CA LEU A 117 -4.11 -1.93 -6.03
C LEU A 117 -4.12 -0.41 -6.24
N LYS A 118 -5.21 0.25 -5.83
CA LYS A 118 -5.34 1.71 -5.93
C LYS A 118 -4.22 2.41 -5.16
N ARG A 119 -3.47 3.28 -5.84
CA ARG A 119 -2.46 4.15 -5.23
C ARG A 119 -3.06 5.51 -4.89
N LYS A 120 -2.59 6.10 -3.79
CA LYS A 120 -2.88 7.47 -3.37
C LYS A 120 -1.58 8.27 -3.42
N THR A 121 -1.65 9.46 -4.01
CA THR A 121 -0.49 10.35 -4.15
C THR A 121 -0.68 11.59 -3.29
N ILE A 122 0.32 11.93 -2.49
CA ILE A 122 0.42 13.17 -1.73
C ILE A 122 1.44 14.06 -2.44
N ILE A 123 1.08 15.33 -2.61
CA ILE A 123 1.90 16.33 -3.30
C ILE A 123 2.11 17.51 -2.35
N ILE A 124 3.35 17.94 -2.18
CA ILE A 124 3.71 19.22 -1.58
C ILE A 124 3.70 20.29 -2.71
N PRO A 125 2.87 21.34 -2.61
CA PRO A 125 2.81 22.43 -3.59
C PRO A 125 4.18 23.08 -3.89
N ALA A 126 4.39 23.57 -5.11
CA ALA A 126 5.70 24.07 -5.57
C ALA A 126 6.28 25.26 -4.76
N PHE A 127 5.45 26.17 -4.25
CA PHE A 127 5.88 27.26 -3.36
C PHE A 127 6.38 26.76 -1.98
N LEU A 128 6.04 25.50 -1.66
CA LEU A 128 6.60 24.68 -0.60
C LEU A 128 7.66 23.72 -1.16
N THR A 129 8.43 24.06 -2.19
CA THR A 129 9.53 23.19 -2.68
C THR A 129 10.83 23.93 -3.02
N MET A 130 10.90 25.25 -2.83
CA MET A 130 12.07 26.08 -3.22
C MET A 130 13.43 25.58 -2.70
N LEU A 131 13.48 24.77 -1.64
CA LEU A 131 14.74 24.23 -1.08
C LEU A 131 15.02 22.77 -1.47
N PHE A 132 14.04 22.00 -1.94
CA PHE A 132 14.18 20.55 -2.18
C PHE A 132 13.29 20.06 -3.34
N HIS A 133 13.84 20.05 -4.56
CA HIS A 133 13.09 19.74 -5.80
C HIS A 133 12.67 18.26 -5.95
N THR A 134 13.37 17.31 -5.32
CA THR A 134 13.18 15.86 -5.52
C THR A 134 12.22 15.18 -4.53
N ALA A 135 11.67 15.93 -3.56
CA ALA A 135 10.86 15.39 -2.47
C ALA A 135 9.40 15.87 -2.46
N SER A 136 8.92 16.39 -3.58
CA SER A 136 7.59 17.02 -3.68
C SER A 136 6.42 16.03 -3.68
N THR A 137 6.65 14.74 -3.92
CA THR A 137 5.58 13.75 -4.05
C THR A 137 5.87 12.44 -3.31
N ALA A 138 4.83 11.81 -2.78
CA ALA A 138 4.87 10.43 -2.29
C ALA A 138 3.63 9.69 -2.78
N SER A 139 3.81 8.51 -3.38
CA SER A 139 2.72 7.62 -3.76
C SER A 139 2.79 6.35 -2.91
N TYR A 140 1.65 5.89 -2.43
CA TYR A 140 1.52 4.68 -1.62
C TYR A 140 0.21 3.95 -1.94
N TYR A 141 0.17 2.65 -1.69
CA TYR A 141 -1.04 1.86 -1.88
C TYR A 141 -2.10 2.25 -0.83
N ARG A 142 -3.37 2.32 -1.24
CA ARG A 142 -4.48 2.59 -0.32
C ARG A 142 -4.62 1.50 0.75
N ALA A 143 -4.18 0.28 0.45
CA ALA A 143 -4.07 -0.83 1.38
C ALA A 143 -2.96 -0.67 2.43
N MET A 144 -2.04 0.28 2.26
CA MET A 144 -1.03 0.54 3.28
C MET A 144 -1.64 1.36 4.42
N PRO A 145 -1.59 0.88 5.67
CA PRO A 145 -2.11 1.64 6.80
C PRO A 145 -1.23 2.85 7.09
N VAL A 146 -1.89 4.01 7.05
CA VAL A 146 -1.29 5.30 7.37
C VAL A 146 -1.92 5.79 8.68
N PRO A 147 -1.12 6.01 9.73
CA PRO A 147 -1.65 6.54 10.97
C PRO A 147 -2.36 7.87 10.74
N LYS A 148 -3.60 8.01 11.24
CA LYS A 148 -4.41 9.22 11.07
C LYS A 148 -3.67 10.47 11.56
N PHE A 149 -2.96 10.36 12.68
CA PHE A 149 -2.17 11.46 13.25
C PHE A 149 -1.09 11.97 12.28
N LEU A 150 -0.46 11.09 11.49
CA LEU A 150 0.59 11.49 10.54
C LEU A 150 0.01 12.38 9.45
N THR A 151 -1.19 12.04 8.97
CA THR A 151 -1.91 12.86 7.98
C THR A 151 -2.30 14.21 8.57
N VAL A 152 -2.80 14.24 9.81
CA VAL A 152 -3.18 15.49 10.51
C VAL A 152 -1.96 16.39 10.71
N ILE A 153 -0.85 15.86 11.23
CA ILE A 153 0.40 16.61 11.42
C ILE A 153 0.88 17.17 10.09
N PHE A 154 0.86 16.37 9.02
CA PHE A 154 1.28 16.82 7.70
C PHE A 154 0.43 17.98 7.18
N ILE A 155 -0.90 17.93 7.37
CA ILE A 155 -1.81 19.01 6.99
C ILE A 155 -1.49 20.28 7.80
N LEU A 156 -1.35 20.16 9.12
CA LEU A 156 -1.03 21.30 9.99
C LEU A 156 0.28 21.97 9.62
N LEU A 157 1.33 21.20 9.33
CA LEU A 157 2.62 21.73 8.87
C LEU A 157 2.49 22.43 7.52
N CYS A 158 1.74 21.86 6.57
CA CYS A 158 1.48 22.52 5.29
C CYS A 158 0.71 23.83 5.46
N SER A 159 -0.30 23.87 6.33
CA SER A 159 -1.08 25.07 6.64
C SER A 159 -0.22 26.14 7.30
N ALA A 160 0.60 25.78 8.30
CA ALA A 160 1.50 26.72 8.98
C ALA A 160 2.53 27.30 8.00
N ALA A 161 3.07 26.49 7.10
CA ALA A 161 3.99 26.95 6.06
C ALA A 161 3.29 27.89 5.04
N LEU A 162 2.06 27.59 4.64
CA LEU A 162 1.28 28.44 3.74
C LEU A 162 0.97 29.81 4.37
N ILE A 163 0.45 29.82 5.60
CA ILE A 163 0.13 31.05 6.33
C ILE A 163 1.39 31.89 6.49
N SER A 164 2.49 31.27 6.92
CA SER A 164 3.76 31.98 7.07
C SER A 164 4.21 32.61 5.75
N PHE A 165 4.17 31.85 4.66
CA PHE A 165 4.54 32.35 3.34
C PHE A 165 3.69 33.54 2.88
N LEU A 166 2.37 33.51 3.11
CA LEU A 166 1.46 34.60 2.71
C LEU A 166 1.61 35.86 3.56
N THR A 167 2.01 35.71 4.83
CA THR A 167 2.22 36.84 5.74
C THR A 167 3.57 37.54 5.56
N LEU A 168 4.60 36.83 5.07
CA LEU A 168 5.95 37.38 4.88
C LEU A 168 5.95 38.65 3.99
N PRO A 169 5.24 38.71 2.85
CA PRO A 169 5.10 39.92 2.03
C PRO A 169 4.47 41.12 2.74
N TRP A 170 3.52 40.89 3.68
CA TRP A 170 2.82 41.97 4.38
C TRP A 170 3.78 42.77 5.27
N GLY A 171 4.78 42.09 5.84
CA GLY A 171 5.85 42.70 6.62
C GLY A 171 6.80 43.61 5.84
N PHE A 172 6.87 43.47 4.51
CA PHE A 172 7.68 44.38 3.67
C PHE A 172 7.04 45.76 3.50
N LYS A 173 5.75 45.91 3.82
CA LYS A 173 5.01 47.16 3.62
C LYS A 173 5.43 48.29 4.59
N ASP A 174 5.85 47.94 5.81
CA ASP A 174 6.16 48.91 6.88
C ASP A 174 7.67 49.08 7.14
N GLY A 175 8.52 48.56 6.23
CA GLY A 175 9.97 48.47 6.40
C GLY A 175 10.37 47.11 6.96
N TYR A 176 11.14 46.35 6.19
CA TYR A 176 11.47 44.97 6.54
C TYR A 176 12.51 44.92 7.68
N MET A 177 12.04 44.71 8.92
CA MET A 177 12.90 44.46 10.07
C MET A 177 12.88 42.97 10.42
N TRP A 178 14.02 42.29 10.25
CA TRP A 178 14.18 40.86 10.58
C TRP A 178 13.75 40.52 12.02
N SER A 179 13.98 41.44 12.97
CA SER A 179 13.57 41.31 14.37
C SER A 179 12.09 41.04 14.55
N ASP A 180 11.26 41.62 13.67
CA ASP A 180 9.81 41.66 13.81
C ASP A 180 9.17 40.46 13.12
N HIS A 181 9.90 39.79 12.23
CA HIS A 181 9.38 38.70 11.40
C HIS A 181 10.16 37.38 11.55
N LYS A 182 11.16 37.34 12.45
CA LYS A 182 11.96 36.13 12.73
C LYS A 182 11.09 34.91 13.02
N TYR A 183 10.01 35.07 13.77
CA TYR A 183 9.11 33.97 14.13
C TYR A 183 8.35 33.42 12.93
N MET A 184 7.99 34.26 11.95
CA MET A 184 7.32 33.82 10.71
C MET A 184 8.29 33.05 9.82
N TRP A 185 9.54 33.50 9.73
CA TRP A 185 10.60 32.76 9.04
C TRP A 185 10.90 31.42 9.69
N PHE A 186 11.03 31.37 11.02
CA PHE A 186 11.24 30.11 11.73
C PHE A 186 10.03 29.19 11.57
N THR A 187 8.81 29.70 11.71
CA THR A 187 7.58 28.90 11.52
C THR A 187 7.52 28.33 10.11
N TYR A 188 7.82 29.14 9.09
CA TYR A 188 7.95 28.66 7.72
C TYR A 188 9.00 27.55 7.63
N LEU A 189 10.25 27.82 8.02
CA LEU A 189 11.36 26.86 7.87
C LEU A 189 11.11 25.54 8.62
N PHE A 190 10.68 25.58 9.88
CA PHE A 190 10.39 24.39 10.66
C PHE A 190 9.22 23.60 10.09
N SER A 191 8.15 24.28 9.67
CA SER A 191 7.00 23.62 9.04
C SER A 191 7.41 22.89 7.76
N ARG A 192 8.31 23.50 6.98
CA ARG A 192 8.85 22.93 5.74
C ARG A 192 9.70 21.68 6.01
N VAL A 193 10.62 21.77 6.97
CA VAL A 193 11.44 20.63 7.39
C VAL A 193 10.56 19.49 7.89
N GLY A 194 9.54 19.81 8.71
CA GLY A 194 8.57 18.84 9.19
C GLY A 194 7.81 18.14 8.04
N SER A 195 7.25 18.90 7.09
CA SER A 195 6.54 18.34 5.94
C SER A 195 7.43 17.41 5.10
N PHE A 196 8.71 17.77 4.92
CA PHE A 196 9.69 16.95 4.22
C PHE A 196 9.98 15.63 4.95
N ILE A 197 10.15 15.69 6.28
CA ILE A 197 10.31 14.50 7.12
C ILE A 197 9.08 13.59 6.98
N CYS A 198 7.86 14.13 7.05
CA CYS A 198 6.63 13.36 6.86
C CYS A 198 6.58 12.65 5.50
N ILE A 199 6.94 13.33 4.41
CA ILE A 199 6.99 12.70 3.08
C ILE A 199 8.04 11.59 3.01
N ASN A 200 9.24 11.82 3.53
CA ASN A 200 10.27 10.78 3.50
C ASN A 200 9.90 9.57 4.35
N LEU A 201 9.24 9.78 5.48
CA LEU A 201 8.66 8.69 6.27
C LEU A 201 7.60 7.92 5.46
N MET A 202 6.72 8.62 4.74
CA MET A 202 5.74 7.99 3.86
C MET A 202 6.38 7.20 2.73
N LYS A 203 7.42 7.73 2.07
CA LYS A 203 8.18 7.01 1.03
C LYS A 203 8.81 5.74 1.58
N ARG A 204 9.48 5.84 2.74
CA ARG A 204 10.13 4.68 3.39
C ARG A 204 9.13 3.60 3.80
N ARG A 205 7.96 4.01 4.33
CA ARG A 205 6.88 3.08 4.66
C ARG A 205 6.30 2.40 3.41
N SER A 206 6.07 3.19 2.36
CA SER A 206 5.58 2.70 1.06
C SER A 206 6.52 1.66 0.46
N GLN A 207 7.82 1.96 0.43
CA GLN A 207 8.84 1.03 -0.05
C GLN A 207 8.89 -0.27 0.76
N LYS A 208 8.76 -0.18 2.10
CA LYS A 208 8.69 -1.38 2.94
C LYS A 208 7.46 -2.23 2.61
N PHE A 209 6.29 -1.61 2.45
CA PHE A 209 5.07 -2.31 2.06
C PHE A 209 5.19 -2.94 0.66
N GLU A 210 5.76 -2.22 -0.31
CA GLU A 210 5.97 -2.73 -1.68
C GLU A 210 6.91 -3.94 -1.70
N ASN A 211 7.96 -3.94 -0.89
CA ASN A 211 8.85 -5.09 -0.74
C ASN A 211 8.13 -6.31 -0.16
N GLU A 212 7.36 -6.14 0.91
CA GLU A 212 6.60 -7.26 1.51
C GLU A 212 5.50 -7.78 0.56
N LEU A 213 4.80 -6.87 -0.11
CA LEU A 213 3.80 -7.23 -1.12
C LEU A 213 4.44 -8.02 -2.26
N ARG A 214 5.63 -7.61 -2.71
CA ARG A 214 6.38 -8.34 -3.74
C ARG A 214 6.78 -9.74 -3.27
N ASN A 215 7.29 -9.87 -2.04
CA ASN A 215 7.64 -11.17 -1.47
C ASN A 215 6.41 -12.08 -1.40
N LEU A 216 5.26 -11.53 -0.99
CA LEU A 216 3.99 -12.24 -0.95
C LEU A 216 3.57 -12.70 -2.35
N ILE A 217 3.63 -11.83 -3.34
CA ILE A 217 3.35 -12.18 -4.74
C ILE A 217 4.28 -13.29 -5.24
N GLU A 218 5.58 -13.19 -4.98
CA GLU A 218 6.55 -14.21 -5.38
C GLU A 218 6.24 -15.57 -4.74
N SER A 219 5.69 -15.58 -3.52
CA SER A 219 5.24 -16.82 -2.85
C SER A 219 4.02 -17.46 -3.51
N VAL A 220 3.07 -16.66 -4.01
CA VAL A 220 1.84 -17.14 -4.69
C VAL A 220 2.13 -17.62 -6.11
N LYS A 221 3.16 -17.05 -6.75
CA LYS A 221 3.60 -17.45 -8.09
C LYS A 221 4.24 -18.83 -8.13
N ARG A 222 5.05 -19.18 -7.11
CA ARG A 222 5.70 -20.50 -7.02
C ARG A 222 4.67 -21.62 -6.98
#